data_AF-A0A2N1MJA3-F1
#
_entry.id   AF-A0A2N1MJA3-F1
#
_cell.length_a   1.000
_cell.length_b   1.000
_cell.length_c   1.000
_cell.angle_alpha   90.00
_cell.angle_beta   90.00
_cell.angle_gamma   90.00
#
_symmetry.space_group_name_H-M   'P 1'
#
loop_
_entity.id
_entity.type
_entity.pdbx_description
1 polymer ?
#
loop_
_entity_poly.entity_id
_entity_poly.type
_entity_poly.pdbx_seq_one_letter_code
_entity_poly.pdbx_strand_id
1 'polypeptide(L)'
;MLMWEISSGQPPFNYYENDYKLALNIINGMRPKVISGTPLKYENLMKQCWDADPSNRPDIDTLCNRMHQLLQFYQNISNEILQQETNNNLEKLINNTMSKHISSKLFTSKIHQFKNLPEPRNATEEEQEAFHSKSYDCFNIPDNS
;
A
#
# COMPACT_ATOMS: atom_id res chain seq x y z
N MET A 1 -1.38 -2.34 -6.81
CA MET A 1 -1.89 -3.04 -5.60
C MET A 1 -0.86 -3.94 -4.97
N LEU A 2 -0.20 -4.84 -5.71
CA LEU A 2 0.85 -5.73 -5.15
C LEU A 2 1.96 -4.99 -4.39
N MET A 3 2.45 -3.86 -4.92
CA MET A 3 3.44 -3.03 -4.23
C MET A 3 2.97 -2.57 -2.84
N TRP A 4 1.68 -2.23 -2.70
CA TRP A 4 1.12 -1.84 -1.42
C TRP A 4 1.00 -3.02 -0.46
N GLU A 5 0.60 -4.18 -0.96
CA GLU A 5 0.53 -5.41 -0.16
C GLU A 5 1.91 -5.82 0.36
N ILE A 6 2.95 -5.75 -0.48
CA ILE A 6 4.35 -5.97 -0.06
C ILE A 6 4.77 -4.97 1.01
N SER A 7 4.45 -3.68 0.82
CA SER A 7 4.86 -2.64 1.77
C SER A 7 4.08 -2.69 3.10
N SER A 8 2.84 -3.16 3.10
CA SER A 8 1.97 -3.17 4.29
C SER A 8 1.93 -4.52 5.00
N GLY A 9 2.28 -5.60 4.30
CA GLY A 9 2.08 -6.97 4.76
C GLY A 9 0.61 -7.38 4.87
N GLN A 10 -0.33 -6.59 4.31
CA GLN A 10 -1.76 -6.81 4.45
C GLN A 10 -2.47 -6.73 3.08
N PRO A 11 -3.61 -7.41 2.91
CA PRO A 11 -4.43 -7.22 1.73
C PRO A 11 -5.00 -5.79 1.67
N PRO A 12 -5.05 -5.18 0.48
CA PRO A 12 -5.62 -3.85 0.34
C PRO A 12 -7.10 -3.84 0.69
N PHE A 13 -7.52 -2.78 1.40
CA PHE A 13 -8.90 -2.62 1.86
C PHE A 13 -9.42 -3.79 2.72
N ASN A 14 -8.55 -4.48 3.46
CA ASN A 14 -8.92 -5.66 4.28
C ASN A 14 -10.15 -5.42 5.19
N TYR A 15 -10.30 -4.19 5.70
CA TYR A 15 -11.38 -3.76 6.59
C TYR A 15 -12.67 -3.31 5.89
N TYR A 16 -12.70 -3.33 4.56
CA TYR A 16 -13.89 -2.99 3.78
C TYR A 16 -14.59 -4.27 3.30
N GLU A 17 -15.91 -4.19 3.15
CA GLU A 17 -16.67 -5.21 2.46
C GLU A 17 -16.40 -5.12 0.95
N ASN A 18 -16.28 -6.27 0.28
CA ASN A 18 -16.10 -6.33 -1.16
C ASN A 18 -17.46 -6.11 -1.85
N ASP A 19 -17.95 -4.87 -1.79
CA ASP A 19 -19.29 -4.49 -2.24
C ASP A 19 -19.25 -3.37 -3.30
N TYR A 20 -20.45 -2.98 -3.74
CA TYR A 20 -20.64 -1.89 -4.71
C TYR A 20 -20.11 -0.54 -4.19
N LYS A 21 -20.20 -0.30 -2.88
CA LYS A 21 -19.74 0.94 -2.26
C LYS A 21 -18.22 1.06 -2.34
N LEU A 22 -17.49 -0.02 -2.05
CA LEU A 22 -16.03 -0.05 -2.21
C LEU A 22 -15.61 0.19 -3.66
N ALA A 23 -16.30 -0.44 -4.62
CA ALA A 23 -16.03 -0.21 -6.04
C ALA A 23 -16.23 1.26 -6.44
N LEU A 24 -17.32 1.90 -6.00
CA LEU A 24 -17.55 3.33 -6.22
C LEU A 24 -16.47 4.21 -5.57
N ASN A 25 -16.07 3.90 -4.34
CA ASN A 25 -15.00 4.63 -3.66
C ASN A 25 -13.69 4.58 -4.47
N ILE A 26 -13.33 3.41 -5.01
CA ILE A 26 -12.12 3.23 -5.82
C ILE A 26 -12.22 4.03 -7.13
N ILE A 27 -13.37 4.01 -7.81
CA ILE A 27 -13.61 4.78 -9.03
C ILE A 27 -13.51 6.28 -8.75
N ASN A 28 -14.03 6.74 -7.61
CA ASN A 28 -13.92 8.13 -7.14
C ASN A 28 -12.52 8.50 -6.62
N GLY A 29 -11.54 7.61 -6.76
CA GLY A 29 -10.14 7.92 -6.48
C GLY A 29 -9.63 7.49 -5.12
N MET A 30 -10.45 6.83 -4.29
CA MET A 30 -9.99 6.32 -3.00
C MET A 30 -8.93 5.24 -3.21
N ARG A 31 -7.84 5.30 -2.43
CA ARG A 31 -6.73 4.35 -2.47
C ARG A 31 -6.43 3.85 -1.05
N PRO A 32 -5.74 2.72 -0.89
CA PRO A 32 -5.27 2.33 0.44
C PRO A 32 -4.32 3.37 1.02
N LYS A 33 -4.42 3.62 2.34
CA LYS A 33 -3.52 4.52 3.05
C LYS A 33 -2.08 3.99 2.95
N VAL A 34 -1.13 4.86 2.57
CA VAL A 34 0.29 4.51 2.59
C VAL A 34 0.74 4.31 4.03
N ILE A 35 1.50 3.26 4.29
CA ILE A 35 1.97 2.92 5.62
C ILE A 35 3.18 3.79 5.97
N SER A 36 3.24 4.26 7.22
CA SER A 36 4.40 5.02 7.70
C SER A 36 5.67 4.18 7.59
N GLY A 37 6.75 4.77 7.09
CA GLY A 37 8.01 4.06 6.83
C GLY A 37 8.14 3.50 5.41
N THR A 38 7.09 3.53 4.57
CA THR A 38 7.25 3.25 3.14
C THR A 38 8.22 4.26 2.53
N PRO A 39 9.29 3.81 1.85
CA PRO A 39 10.25 4.75 1.27
C PRO A 39 9.63 5.61 0.15
N LEU A 40 9.90 6.91 0.16
CA LEU A 40 9.25 7.89 -0.74
C LEU A 40 9.34 7.54 -2.23
N LYS A 41 10.51 7.06 -2.70
CA LYS A 41 10.66 6.68 -4.12
C LYS A 41 9.80 5.46 -4.48
N TYR A 42 9.63 4.52 -3.56
CA TYR A 42 8.76 3.36 -3.72
C TYR A 42 7.29 3.77 -3.69
N GLU A 43 6.91 4.66 -2.77
CA GLU A 43 5.58 5.24 -2.67
C GLU A 43 5.17 5.93 -3.97
N ASN A 44 6.03 6.80 -4.51
CA ASN A 44 5.74 7.54 -5.74
C ASN A 44 5.55 6.61 -6.94
N LEU A 45 6.33 5.53 -7.04
CA LEU A 45 6.17 4.52 -8.09
C LEU A 45 4.86 3.74 -7.90
N MET A 46 4.59 3.30 -6.67
CA MET A 46 3.35 2.63 -6.30
C MET A 46 2.12 3.48 -6.64
N LYS A 47 2.20 4.80 -6.38
CA LYS A 47 1.12 5.75 -6.67
C LYS A 47 0.85 5.89 -8.18
N GLN A 48 1.90 5.95 -8.99
CA GLN A 48 1.75 6.00 -10.45
C GLN A 48 1.09 4.73 -11.02
N CYS A 49 1.35 3.55 -10.44
CA CYS A 49 0.75 2.30 -10.92
C CYS A 49 -0.78 2.23 -10.78
N TRP A 50 -1.39 3.05 -9.93
CA TRP A 50 -2.85 3.07 -9.71
C TRP A 50 -3.49 4.42 -10.02
N ASP A 51 -2.83 5.23 -10.85
CA ASP A 51 -3.38 6.48 -11.36
C ASP A 51 -4.70 6.22 -12.09
N ALA A 52 -5.69 7.09 -11.90
CA ALA A 52 -6.96 6.99 -12.58
C ALA A 52 -6.81 7.12 -14.10
N ASP A 53 -5.92 7.98 -14.58
CA ASP A 53 -5.56 8.09 -15.99
C ASP A 53 -4.59 6.97 -16.37
N PRO A 54 -4.98 6.04 -17.27
CA PRO A 54 -4.10 4.98 -17.73
C PRO A 54 -2.80 5.47 -18.36
N SER A 55 -2.79 6.68 -18.94
CA SER A 55 -1.62 7.27 -19.62
C SER A 55 -0.52 7.67 -18.63
N ASN A 56 -0.87 7.92 -17.36
CA ASN A 56 0.08 8.22 -16.29
C ASN A 56 0.69 6.96 -15.67
N ARG A 57 0.17 5.77 -16.01
CA ARG A 57 0.69 4.50 -15.48
C ARG A 57 1.94 4.10 -16.25
N PRO A 58 3.00 3.65 -15.54
CA PRO A 58 4.16 3.11 -16.22
C PRO A 58 3.78 1.83 -16.97
N ASP A 59 4.30 1.67 -18.17
CA ASP A 59 4.33 0.36 -18.83
C ASP A 59 5.22 -0.62 -18.05
N ILE A 60 5.17 -1.89 -18.43
CA ILE A 60 5.85 -2.95 -17.69
C ILE A 60 7.38 -2.81 -17.74
N ASP A 61 7.96 -2.34 -18.85
CA ASP A 61 9.40 -2.18 -18.99
C ASP A 61 9.90 -1.00 -18.15
N THR A 62 9.18 0.13 -18.20
CA THR A 62 9.43 1.29 -17.34
C THR A 62 9.33 0.92 -15.85
N LEU A 63 8.30 0.15 -15.47
CA LEU A 63 8.12 -0.30 -14.09
C LEU A 63 9.27 -1.20 -13.64
N CYS A 64 9.64 -2.20 -14.44
CA CYS A 64 10.76 -3.11 -14.16
C CYS A 64 12.08 -2.35 -13.98
N ASN A 65 12.36 -1.40 -14.88
CA ASN A 65 13.57 -0.57 -14.81
C ASN A 65 13.61 0.26 -13.53
N ARG A 66 12.50 0.93 -13.18
CA ARG A 66 12.41 1.72 -11.93
C ARG A 66 12.54 0.85 -10.68
N MET A 67 11.92 -0.33 -10.67
CA MET A 67 12.07 -1.29 -9.57
C MET A 67 13.51 -1.75 -9.40
N HIS A 68 14.21 -2.02 -10.51
CA HIS A 68 15.62 -2.41 -10.48
C HIS A 68 16.52 -1.29 -9.95
N GLN A 69 16.28 -0.04 -10.35
CA GLN A 69 16.98 1.14 -9.82
C GLN A 69 16.73 1.34 -8.32
N LEU A 70 15.49 1.15 -7.85
CA LEU A 70 15.18 1.20 -6.42
C LEU A 70 15.95 0.14 -5.65
N LEU A 71 15.95 -1.11 -6.14
CA LEU A 71 16.67 -2.20 -5.51
C LEU A 71 18.18 -1.90 -5.39
N GLN A 72 18.80 -1.42 -6.46
CA GLN A 72 20.21 -1.01 -6.44
C GLN A 72 20.47 0.13 -5.44
N PHE A 73 19.61 1.15 -5.43
CA PHE A 73 19.73 2.28 -4.52
C PHE A 73 19.70 1.83 -3.05
N TYR A 74 18.77 0.95 -2.68
CA TYR A 74 18.69 0.43 -1.30
C TYR A 74 19.81 -0.55 -0.96
N GLN A 75 20.30 -1.35 -1.91
CA GLN A 75 21.49 -2.19 -1.68
C GLN A 75 22.73 -1.35 -1.40
N ASN A 76 22.93 -0.25 -2.15
CA ASN A 76 24.07 0.64 -1.94
C ASN A 76 23.99 1.32 -0.57
N ILE A 77 22.82 1.86 -0.20
CA ILE A 77 22.60 2.43 1.14
C ILE A 77 22.86 1.38 2.23
N SER A 78 22.34 0.16 2.06
CA SER A 78 22.55 -0.92 3.02
C SER A 78 24.03 -1.21 3.18
N ASN A 79 24.78 -1.33 2.08
CA ASN A 79 26.22 -1.57 2.12
C ASN A 79 26.98 -0.41 2.78
N GLU A 80 26.59 0.84 2.54
CA GLU A 80 27.17 2.01 3.20
C GLU A 80 26.89 2.02 4.71
N ILE A 81 25.66 1.70 5.14
CA ILE A 81 25.29 1.60 6.55
C ILE A 81 25.99 0.42 7.24
N LEU A 82 26.05 -0.76 6.60
CA LEU A 82 26.76 -1.93 7.13
C LEU A 82 28.27 -1.72 7.22
N GLN A 83 28.86 -0.90 6.34
CA GLN A 83 30.26 -0.48 6.46
C GLN A 83 30.48 0.52 7.60
N GLN A 84 29.46 1.27 8.01
CA GLN A 84 29.51 2.20 9.15
C GLN A 84 29.17 1.54 10.49
N GLU A 85 28.32 0.51 10.50
CA GLU A 85 27.84 -0.16 11.71
C GLU A 85 28.35 -1.59 11.83
N THR A 86 29.63 -1.72 12.18
CA THR A 86 30.03 -2.89 12.99
C THR A 86 29.47 -2.65 14.39
N ASN A 87 28.28 -3.22 14.72
CA ASN A 87 27.88 -3.75 16.05
C ASN A 87 26.34 -3.92 16.23
N ASN A 88 25.90 -5.18 16.15
CA ASN A 88 25.00 -5.89 17.09
C ASN A 88 23.63 -5.32 17.51
N ASN A 89 22.75 -4.88 16.59
CA ASN A 89 21.33 -4.66 16.96
C ASN A 89 20.27 -5.14 15.94
N LEU A 90 20.66 -5.65 14.76
CA LEU A 90 19.74 -5.97 13.68
C LEU A 90 18.91 -7.25 13.91
N GLU A 91 19.47 -8.26 14.60
CA GLU A 91 18.80 -9.55 14.82
C GLU A 91 17.55 -9.44 15.73
N LYS A 92 17.49 -8.43 16.60
CA LYS A 92 16.36 -8.25 17.54
C LYS A 92 15.11 -7.68 16.86
N LEU A 93 15.27 -6.96 15.74
CA LEU A 93 14.15 -6.32 15.01
C LEU A 93 13.40 -7.33 14.13
N ILE A 94 14.13 -8.28 13.52
CA ILE A 94 13.56 -9.29 12.62
C ILE A 94 12.65 -10.26 13.39
N ASN A 95 13.05 -10.66 14.61
CA ASN A 95 12.32 -11.65 15.40
C ASN A 95 10.98 -11.12 15.99
N ASN A 96 10.82 -9.80 16.14
CA ASN A 96 9.59 -9.21 16.67
C ASN A 96 8.50 -8.98 15.60
N THR A 97 8.85 -9.09 14.31
CA THR A 97 7.96 -8.70 13.20
C THR A 97 7.13 -9.87 12.65
N MET A 98 7.43 -11.12 13.01
CA MET A 98 6.78 -12.32 12.45
C MET A 98 5.49 -12.76 13.17
N SER A 99 4.84 -11.87 13.94
CA SER A 99 3.54 -12.22 14.52
C SER A 99 2.62 -11.01 14.50
N LYS A 100 1.81 -10.93 13.43
CA LYS A 100 0.41 -10.47 13.53
C LYS A 100 -0.37 -10.71 12.24
N HIS A 101 -1.37 -11.59 12.40
CA HIS A 101 -2.59 -11.75 11.62
C HIS A 101 -2.46 -11.95 10.11
N ILE A 102 -2.24 -13.21 9.72
CA ILE A 102 -2.81 -13.72 8.47
C ILE A 102 -4.34 -13.70 8.67
N SER A 103 -4.99 -12.65 8.18
CA SER A 103 -6.44 -12.62 8.02
C SER A 103 -6.81 -13.76 7.07
N SER A 104 -7.51 -14.78 7.57
CA SER A 104 -7.99 -15.93 6.76
C SER A 104 -9.19 -15.57 5.87
N LYS A 105 -9.32 -14.30 5.46
CA LYS A 105 -10.45 -13.84 4.65
C LYS A 105 -10.33 -14.51 3.27
N LEU A 106 -11.22 -15.47 3.03
CA LEU A 106 -11.33 -16.15 1.74
C LEU A 106 -11.81 -15.14 0.69
N PHE A 107 -10.99 -14.86 -0.30
CA PHE A 107 -11.37 -14.03 -1.44
C PHE A 107 -12.24 -14.85 -2.39
N THR A 108 -13.55 -14.62 -2.34
CA THR A 108 -14.47 -15.16 -3.33
C THR A 108 -14.63 -14.15 -4.45
N SER A 109 -14.44 -14.56 -5.71
CA SER A 109 -14.77 -13.72 -6.85
C SER A 109 -16.29 -13.54 -6.95
N LYS A 110 -16.74 -12.30 -7.06
CA LYS A 110 -18.15 -11.95 -7.28
C LYS A 110 -18.24 -11.01 -8.47
N ILE A 111 -19.06 -11.37 -9.46
CA ILE A 111 -19.32 -10.51 -10.61
C ILE A 111 -20.37 -9.49 -10.20
N HIS A 112 -20.03 -8.21 -10.31
CA HIS A 112 -20.95 -7.11 -10.11
C HIS A 112 -21.29 -6.50 -11.48
N GLN A 113 -22.58 -6.38 -11.80
CA GLN A 113 -23.03 -5.62 -12.95
C GLN A 113 -23.24 -4.17 -12.53
N PHE A 114 -22.29 -3.31 -12.92
CA PHE A 114 -22.40 -1.87 -12.69
C PHE A 114 -23.10 -1.22 -13.88
N LYS A 115 -24.19 -0.50 -13.64
CA LYS A 115 -24.82 0.36 -14.65
C LYS A 115 -24.41 1.80 -14.38
N ASN A 116 -23.97 2.52 -15.40
CA ASN A 116 -23.66 3.96 -15.36
C ASN A 116 -22.66 4.36 -14.25
N LEU A 117 -21.43 3.82 -14.31
CA LEU A 117 -20.35 4.26 -13.40
C LEU A 117 -19.85 5.65 -13.79
N PRO A 118 -19.44 6.49 -12.81
CA PRO A 118 -18.75 7.72 -13.09
C PRO A 118 -17.38 7.45 -13.73
N GLU A 119 -16.82 8.45 -14.41
CA GLU A 119 -15.47 8.36 -14.92
C GLU A 119 -14.46 8.26 -13.76
N PRO A 120 -13.46 7.36 -13.85
CA PRO A 120 -12.42 7.27 -12.83
C PRO A 120 -11.66 8.58 -12.68
N ARG A 121 -11.41 9.00 -11.45
CA ARG A 121 -10.56 10.16 -11.13
C ARG A 121 -9.61 9.87 -9.98
N ASN A 122 -8.57 10.68 -9.86
CA ASN A 122 -7.77 10.72 -8.63
C ASN A 122 -8.49 11.57 -7.58
N ALA A 123 -8.41 11.17 -6.32
CA ALA A 123 -8.91 11.95 -5.20
C ALA A 123 -7.84 12.91 -4.69
N THR A 124 -8.26 14.04 -4.13
CA THR A 124 -7.33 14.99 -3.48
C THR A 124 -6.82 14.39 -2.16
N GLU A 125 -5.74 14.98 -1.62
CA GLU A 125 -5.19 14.55 -0.33
C GLU A 125 -6.23 14.71 0.78
N GLU A 126 -6.99 15.80 0.78
CA GLU A 126 -8.06 16.05 1.76
C GLU A 126 -9.19 15.02 1.66
N GLU A 127 -9.56 14.61 0.44
CA GLU A 127 -10.58 13.56 0.23
C GLU A 127 -10.11 12.20 0.77
N GLN A 128 -8.85 11.84 0.53
CA GLN A 128 -8.26 10.60 1.07
C GLN A 128 -8.20 10.64 2.60
N GLU A 129 -7.76 11.76 3.17
CA GLU A 129 -7.70 11.95 4.62
C GLU A 129 -9.08 11.85 5.26
N ALA A 130 -10.09 12.51 4.69
CA ALA A 130 -11.47 12.44 5.18
C ALA A 130 -12.04 11.02 5.09
N PHE A 131 -11.72 10.26 4.04
CA PHE A 131 -12.14 8.87 3.88
C PHE A 131 -11.52 7.96 4.94
N HIS A 132 -10.22 8.08 5.18
CA HIS A 132 -9.53 7.29 6.20
C HIS A 132 -9.87 7.74 7.63
N SER A 133 -10.21 9.03 7.82
CA SER A 133 -10.64 9.58 9.11
C SER A 133 -11.91 8.92 9.66
N LYS A 134 -12.86 8.62 8.76
CA LYS A 134 -14.12 7.94 9.10
C LYS A 134 -13.94 6.44 9.41
N SER A 135 -12.77 5.87 9.15
CA SER A 135 -12.46 4.45 9.39
C SER A 135 -11.75 4.21 10.73
N TYR A 136 -11.42 5.25 11.51
CA TYR A 136 -10.62 5.13 12.73
C TYR A 136 -11.31 4.48 13.94
N ASP A 137 -12.60 4.15 13.86
CA ASP A 137 -13.26 3.39 14.94
C ASP A 137 -12.72 1.96 15.12
N CYS A 138 -11.78 1.49 14.27
CA CYS A 138 -11.20 0.15 14.33
C CYS A 138 -9.69 0.09 14.72
N PHE A 139 -9.02 1.24 14.93
CA PHE A 139 -7.57 1.25 15.23
C PHE A 139 -7.21 1.40 16.71
N ASN A 140 -8.18 1.42 17.63
CA ASN A 140 -7.89 1.40 19.06
C ASN A 140 -7.58 -0.03 19.50
N ILE A 141 -6.31 -0.44 19.38
CA ILE A 141 -5.77 -1.48 20.25
C ILE A 141 -5.73 -0.87 21.64
N PRO A 142 -6.49 -1.36 22.65
CA PRO A 142 -6.29 -0.90 24.00
C PRO A 142 -4.89 -1.32 24.44
N ASP A 143 -4.07 -0.33 24.81
CA ASP A 143 -2.85 -0.56 25.57
C ASP A 143 -3.27 -1.15 26.92
N ASN A 144 -3.24 -2.48 27.03
CA ASN A 144 -3.30 -3.13 28.33
C ASN A 144 -1.96 -2.90 29.03
N SER A 145 -2.02 -2.05 30.04
CA SER A 145 -1.01 -1.88 31.10
C SER A 145 -0.99 -3.06 32.06
#